data_AF-A0AB37HPF4-F1
#
_entry.id   AF-A0AB37HPF4-F1
#
_cell.length_a   1.000
_cell.length_b   1.000
_cell.length_c   1.000
_cell.angle_alpha   90.00
_cell.angle_beta   90.00
_cell.angle_gamma   90.00
#
_symmetry.space_group_name_H-M   'P 1'
#
loop_
_entity.id
_entity.type
_entity.pdbx_description
1 polymer ?
#
loop_
_entity_poly.entity_id
_entity_poly.type
_entity_poly.pdbx_seq_one_letter_code
_entity_poly.pdbx_strand_id
1 'polypeptide(L)'
;MENKNRGLIIEQAVEDFGAAVREFRVRNSLSLQDLAEIAGVSASFIWRIENNRRNAELDTRVKIMILGMGWNNVDVHLYLDKYIEKTISDQL
;
A
#
# COMPACT_ATOMS: atom_id res chain seq x y z
N MET A 1 -2.47 14.20 -3.86
CA MET A 1 -1.04 14.13 -4.25
C MET A 1 -0.82 15.04 -5.45
N GLU A 2 0.30 15.77 -5.52
CA GLU A 2 0.67 16.51 -6.74
C GLU A 2 0.94 15.54 -7.91
N ASN A 3 0.61 15.94 -9.14
CA ASN A 3 0.59 15.03 -10.30
C ASN A 3 1.93 14.32 -10.58
N LYS A 4 3.08 14.99 -10.43
CA LYS A 4 4.39 14.36 -10.66
C LYS A 4 4.78 13.38 -9.54
N ASN A 5 4.44 13.70 -8.29
CA ASN A 5 4.71 12.85 -7.13
C ASN A 5 3.75 11.64 -7.06
N ARG A 6 2.53 11.78 -7.58
CA ARG A 6 1.51 10.72 -7.62
C ARG A 6 1.99 9.47 -8.37
N GLY A 7 2.50 9.64 -9.59
CA GLY A 7 2.94 8.51 -10.42
C GLY A 7 4.05 7.69 -9.75
N LEU A 8 5.04 8.39 -9.16
CA LEU A 8 6.15 7.76 -8.45
C LEU A 8 5.69 6.93 -7.25
N ILE A 9 4.78 7.48 -6.43
CA ILE A 9 4.25 6.79 -5.25
C ILE A 9 3.50 5.51 -5.65
N ILE A 10 2.72 5.58 -6.73
CA ILE A 10 1.97 4.42 -7.22
C ILE A 10 2.93 3.34 -7.73
N GLU A 11 3.93 3.71 -8.52
CA GLU A 11 4.95 2.76 -9.01
C GLU A 11 5.71 2.10 -7.86
N GLN A 12 6.12 2.87 -6.85
CA GLN A 12 6.77 2.33 -5.65
C GLN A 12 5.88 1.34 -4.91
N ALA A 13 4.59 1.64 -4.76
CA ALA A 13 3.64 0.75 -4.10
C ALA A 13 3.37 -0.54 -4.88
N VAL A 14 3.38 -0.48 -6.22
CA VAL A 14 3.25 -1.66 -7.09
C VAL A 14 4.52 -2.52 -7.02
N GLU A 15 5.69 -1.90 -6.91
CA GLU A 15 6.96 -2.59 -6.73
C GLU A 15 7.08 -3.29 -5.38
N ASP A 16 6.90 -2.54 -4.29
CA ASP A 16 6.92 -3.05 -2.93
C ASP A 16 5.86 -2.35 -2.07
N PHE A 17 4.71 -3.01 -1.96
CA PHE A 17 3.61 -2.51 -1.15
C PHE A 17 3.96 -2.42 0.34
N GLY A 18 4.75 -3.36 0.87
CA GLY A 18 5.15 -3.36 2.26
C GLY A 18 6.03 -2.15 2.59
N ALA A 19 6.98 -1.85 1.70
CA ALA A 19 7.82 -0.67 1.82
C ALA A 19 7.00 0.63 1.72
N ALA A 20 6.06 0.73 0.78
CA ALA A 20 5.19 1.90 0.64
C ALA A 20 4.33 2.14 1.89
N VAL A 21 3.78 1.07 2.48
CA VAL A 21 3.03 1.14 3.75
C VAL A 21 3.92 1.64 4.88
N ARG A 22 5.14 1.10 5.01
CA ARG A 22 6.11 1.52 6.03
C ARG A 22 6.50 2.99 5.88
N GLU A 23 6.78 3.43 4.66
CA GLU A 23 7.18 4.80 4.38
C GLU A 23 6.06 5.78 4.78
N PHE A 24 4.82 5.49 4.35
CA PHE A 24 3.66 6.29 4.76
C PHE A 24 3.54 6.35 6.28
N ARG A 25 3.63 5.19 6.96
CA ARG A 25 3.49 5.11 8.41
C ARG A 25 4.52 5.96 9.14
N VAL A 26 5.80 5.82 8.78
CA VAL A 26 6.90 6.55 9.41
C VAL A 26 6.83 8.05 9.12
N ARG A 27 6.52 8.44 7.88
CA ARG A 27 6.39 9.87 7.51
C ARG A 27 5.27 10.57 8.25
N ASN A 28 4.21 9.85 8.59
CA ASN A 28 3.08 10.38 9.37
C ASN A 28 3.23 10.13 10.88
N SER A 29 4.40 9.67 11.35
CA SER A 29 4.68 9.40 12.78
C SER A 29 3.68 8.43 13.43
N LEU A 30 3.14 7.49 12.64
CA LEU A 30 2.22 6.46 13.11
C LEU A 30 3.02 5.27 13.67
N SER A 31 2.57 4.75 14.81
CA SER A 31 2.99 3.43 15.28
C SER A 31 2.34 2.33 14.43
N LEU A 32 2.81 1.09 14.59
CA LEU A 32 2.17 -0.07 13.96
C LEU A 32 0.72 -0.23 14.42
N GLN A 33 0.44 0.13 15.68
CA GLN A 33 -0.90 0.05 16.25
C GLN A 33 -1.82 1.09 15.64
N ASP A 34 -1.35 2.34 15.49
CA ASP A 34 -2.17 3.43 14.94
C ASP A 34 -2.63 3.10 13.52
N LEU A 35 -1.72 2.70 12.63
CA LEU A 35 -2.08 2.36 11.26
C LEU A 35 -2.99 1.13 11.19
N ALA A 36 -2.76 0.13 12.05
CA ALA A 36 -3.58 -1.08 12.10
C ALA A 36 -5.02 -0.76 12.51
N GLU A 37 -5.22 0.11 13.49
CA GLU A 37 -6.54 0.56 13.93
C GLU A 37 -7.27 1.32 12.81
N ILE A 38 -6.59 2.25 12.15
CA ILE A 38 -7.16 3.01 11.03
C ILE A 38 -7.57 2.07 9.88
N ALA A 39 -6.70 1.12 9.52
CA ALA A 39 -6.96 0.17 8.43
C ALA A 39 -7.87 -1.00 8.84
N GLY A 40 -8.24 -1.12 10.11
CA GLY A 40 -9.04 -2.23 10.64
C GLY A 40 -8.37 -3.60 10.43
N VAL A 41 -7.07 -3.70 10.70
CA VAL A 41 -6.27 -4.94 10.69
C VAL A 41 -5.48 -5.07 12.00
N SER A 42 -4.67 -6.11 12.17
CA SER A 42 -3.81 -6.23 13.36
C SER A 42 -2.45 -5.57 13.16
N ALA A 43 -1.85 -5.03 14.23
CA ALA A 43 -0.50 -4.47 14.19
C ALA A 43 0.57 -5.51 13.76
N SER A 44 0.38 -6.77 14.15
CA SER A 44 1.21 -7.89 13.69
C SER A 44 1.10 -8.10 12.17
N PHE A 45 -0.09 -7.92 11.60
CA PHE A 45 -0.28 -7.99 10.15
C PHE A 45 0.48 -6.88 9.43
N ILE A 46 0.37 -5.62 9.90
CA ILE A 46 1.15 -4.48 9.37
C ILE A 46 2.66 -4.78 9.44
N TRP A 47 3.15 -5.26 10.60
CA TRP A 47 4.57 -5.62 10.71
C TRP A 47 4.98 -6.69 9.69
N ARG A 48 4.16 -7.73 9.49
CA ARG A 48 4.49 -8.82 8.56
C ARG A 48 4.57 -8.34 7.11
N ILE A 49 3.69 -7.44 6.69
CA ILE A 49 3.74 -6.87 5.33
C ILE A 49 4.95 -5.94 5.17
N GLU A 50 5.23 -5.08 6.16
CA GLU A 50 6.36 -4.13 6.10
C GLU A 50 7.75 -4.81 6.10
N ASN A 51 7.81 -6.09 6.51
CA ASN A 51 9.05 -6.86 6.62
C ASN A 51 9.09 -8.04 5.63
N ASN A 52 8.25 -8.03 4.58
CA ASN A 52 8.20 -9.09 3.56
C ASN A 52 8.01 -10.50 4.14
N ARG A 53 7.34 -10.61 5.30
CA ARG A 53 6.97 -11.88 5.95
C ARG A 53 5.59 -12.37 5.54
N ARG A 54 4.82 -11.52 4.83
CA ARG A 54 3.51 -11.85 4.26
C ARG A 54 3.21 -10.89 3.12
N ASN A 55 2.70 -11.42 2.01
CA ASN A 55 2.02 -10.62 1.00
C ASN A 55 0.55 -10.44 1.39
N ALA A 56 0.08 -9.21 1.43
CA ALA A 56 -1.34 -8.91 1.58
C ALA A 56 -2.09 -9.24 0.28
N GLU A 57 -3.26 -9.85 0.42
CA GLU A 57 -4.22 -10.02 -0.68
C GLU A 57 -4.70 -8.65 -1.19
N LEU A 58 -5.14 -8.61 -2.45
CA LEU A 58 -5.43 -7.36 -3.15
C LEU A 58 -6.52 -6.55 -2.43
N ASP A 59 -7.56 -7.20 -1.94
CA ASP A 59 -8.64 -6.59 -1.16
C ASP A 59 -8.12 -5.90 0.11
N THR A 60 -7.18 -6.54 0.81
CA THR A 60 -6.55 -6.05 2.02
C THR A 60 -5.62 -4.87 1.71
N ARG A 61 -4.91 -4.92 0.57
CA ARG A 61 -4.12 -3.77 0.09
C ARG A 61 -5.01 -2.56 -0.18
N VAL A 62 -6.13 -2.75 -0.89
CA VAL A 62 -7.13 -1.70 -1.16
C VAL A 62 -7.66 -1.12 0.15
N LYS A 63 -7.97 -1.97 1.14
CA LYS A 63 -8.41 -1.50 2.46
C LYS A 63 -7.36 -0.63 3.15
N ILE A 64 -6.09 -1.05 3.15
CA ILE A 64 -4.99 -0.28 3.75
C ILE A 64 -4.77 1.04 3.00
N MET A 65 -4.83 1.04 1.66
CA MET A 65 -4.68 2.26 0.87
C MET A 65 -5.79 3.28 1.17
N ILE A 66 -7.05 2.86 1.13
CA ILE A 66 -8.18 3.78 1.31
C ILE A 66 -8.31 4.23 2.76
N LEU A 67 -8.39 3.28 3.71
CA LEU A 67 -8.65 3.60 5.10
C LEU A 67 -7.37 4.07 5.80
N GLY A 68 -6.29 3.29 5.68
CA GLY A 68 -5.02 3.54 6.38
C GLY A 68 -4.23 4.71 5.82
N MET A 69 -4.07 4.76 4.49
CA MET A 69 -3.19 5.73 3.82
C MET A 69 -3.95 6.94 3.26
N GLY A 70 -5.30 6.92 3.31
CA GLY A 70 -6.14 8.00 2.81
C GLY A 70 -6.09 8.18 1.30
N TRP A 71 -5.79 7.13 0.54
CA TRP A 71 -5.80 7.18 -0.92
C TRP A 71 -7.23 7.33 -1.41
N ASN A 72 -7.45 8.24 -2.36
CA ASN A 72 -8.74 8.37 -3.02
C ASN A 72 -8.91 7.30 -4.11
N ASN A 73 -10.14 7.17 -4.62
CA ASN A 73 -10.46 6.17 -5.65
C ASN A 73 -9.59 6.28 -6.91
N VAL A 74 -9.22 7.50 -7.33
CA VAL A 74 -8.38 7.68 -8.52
C VAL A 74 -7.00 7.08 -8.31
N ASP A 75 -6.39 7.33 -7.14
CA ASP A 75 -5.06 6.79 -6.81
C ASP A 75 -5.09 5.26 -6.71
N VAL A 76 -6.16 4.70 -6.12
CA VAL A 76 -6.36 3.24 -6.03
C VAL A 76 -6.56 2.62 -7.41
N HIS A 77 -7.38 3.22 -8.28
CA HIS A 77 -7.58 2.70 -9.63
C HIS A 77 -6.28 2.67 -10.43
N LEU A 78 -5.48 3.75 -10.38
CA LEU A 78 -4.18 3.79 -11.04
C LEU A 78 -3.21 2.73 -10.50
N TYR A 79 -3.25 2.45 -9.19
CA TYR A 79 -2.48 1.35 -8.61
C TYR A 79 -2.95 -0.01 -9.14
N LEU A 80 -4.26 -0.24 -9.22
CA LEU A 80 -4.82 -1.51 -9.68
C LEU A 80 -4.44 -1.76 -11.15
N ASP A 81 -4.55 -0.75 -12.01
CA ASP A 81 -4.18 -0.85 -13.42
C ASP A 81 -2.72 -1.28 -13.57
N LYS A 82 -1.79 -0.56 -12.90
CA LYS A 82 -0.35 -0.88 -12.91
C LYS A 82 -0.05 -2.24 -12.26
N TYR A 83 -0.74 -2.60 -11.18
CA TYR A 83 -0.57 -3.89 -10.50
C TYR A 83 -0.96 -5.06 -11.40
N ILE A 84 -2.05 -4.91 -12.18
CA ILE A 84 -2.48 -5.92 -13.15
C ILE A 84 -1.47 -6.03 -14.29
N GLU A 85 -1.01 -4.91 -14.86
CA GLU A 85 0.02 -4.88 -15.90
C GLU A 85 1.29 -5.63 -15.46
N LYS A 86 1.78 -5.32 -14.25
CA LYS A 86 2.94 -6.00 -13.66
C LYS A 86 2.69 -7.49 -13.46
N THR A 87 1.56 -7.86 -12.88
CA THR A 87 1.23 -9.26 -12.61
C THR A 87 1.16 -10.09 -13.89
N ILE A 88 0.64 -9.51 -14.99
CA ILE A 88 0.64 -10.14 -16.31
C ILE A 88 2.07 -10.24 -16.86
N SER A 89 2.86 -9.17 -16.74
CA SER A 89 4.26 -9.16 -17.21
C SER A 89 5.14 -10.18 -16.47
N ASP A 90 4.95 -10.37 -15.17
CA ASP A 90 5.73 -11.32 -14.35
C ASP A 90 5.37 -12.79 -14.64
N GLN A 91 4.25 -13.04 -15.33
CA GLN A 91 3.78 -14.38 -15.71
C GLN A 91 4.23 -14.84 -17.10
N LEU A 92 4.77 -13.93 -17.92
CA LEU A 92 5.26 -14.17 -19.29
C LEU A 92 6.78 -14.35 -19.31
#